data_AF-A0A2U1SV51-F1
#
_entry.id   AF-A0A2U1SV51-F1
#
_cell.length_a   1.000
_cell.length_b   1.000
_cell.length_c   1.000
_cell.angle_alpha   90.00
_cell.angle_beta   90.00
_cell.angle_gamma   90.00
#
_symmetry.space_group_name_H-M   'P 1'
#
loop_
_entity.id
_entity.type
_entity.pdbx_description
1 polymer ?
#
loop_
_entity_poly.entity_id
_entity_poly.type
_entity_poly.pdbx_seq_one_letter_code
_entity_poly.pdbx_strand_id
1 'polypeptide(L)' 'MIARAAFALAFFCANMAFAVEEKPSQAYGEDHPSCLEWTDGCLVCARLEDGSAACSMVGAACLPAAVSCLKSK' A
#
# COMPACT_ATOMS: atom_id res chain seq x y z
N MET A 1 12.81 -9.73 47.40
CA MET A 1 12.53 -10.56 46.20
C MET A 1 11.93 -9.71 45.08
N ILE A 2 12.58 -8.58 44.74
CA ILE A 2 12.03 -7.46 43.94
C ILE A 2 12.29 -7.66 42.42
N ALA A 3 13.08 -8.68 42.05
CA ALA A 3 13.50 -8.95 40.67
C ALA A 3 12.41 -9.56 39.75
N ARG A 4 11.26 -10.01 40.28
CA ARG A 4 10.20 -10.64 39.47
C ARG A 4 9.24 -9.63 38.83
N ALA A 5 9.14 -8.40 39.35
CA ALA A 5 8.18 -7.40 38.86
C ALA A 5 8.69 -6.64 37.62
N ALA A 6 9.99 -6.38 37.53
CA ALA A 6 10.59 -5.66 36.40
C ALA A 6 10.53 -6.46 35.08
N PHE A 7 10.53 -7.79 35.17
CA PHE A 7 10.52 -8.67 34.00
C PHE A 7 9.17 -8.73 33.28
N ALA A 8 8.06 -8.42 34.00
CA ALA A 8 6.72 -8.47 33.42
C ALA A 8 6.38 -7.21 32.58
N LEU A 9 6.92 -6.05 32.93
CA LEU A 9 6.63 -4.78 32.23
C LEU A 9 7.33 -4.66 30.87
N ALA A 10 8.52 -5.23 30.73
CA ALA A 10 9.29 -5.16 29.47
C ALA A 10 8.69 -6.01 28.34
N PHE A 11 7.92 -7.05 28.66
CA PHE A 11 7.39 -7.99 27.66
C PHE A 11 6.16 -7.44 26.91
N PHE A 12 5.45 -6.47 27.48
CA PHE A 12 4.17 -6.01 26.94
C PHE A 12 4.31 -5.00 25.79
N CYS A 13 5.40 -4.23 25.72
CA CYS A 13 5.61 -3.24 24.65
C CYS A 13 6.06 -3.84 23.31
N ALA A 14 6.51 -5.10 23.28
CA ALA A 14 7.18 -5.67 22.10
C ALA A 14 6.22 -6.22 21.03
N ASN A 15 4.90 -6.29 21.26
CA ASN A 15 3.98 -6.94 20.32
C ASN A 15 2.97 -6.01 19.63
N MET A 16 3.06 -4.69 19.80
CA MET A 16 2.28 -3.75 18.97
C MET A 16 2.94 -3.61 17.59
N ALA A 17 2.77 -4.63 16.75
CA ALA A 17 3.01 -4.52 15.32
C ALA A 17 1.94 -3.61 14.74
N PHE A 18 2.30 -2.36 14.44
CA PHE A 18 1.48 -1.47 13.62
C PHE A 18 1.30 -2.13 12.26
N ALA A 19 0.08 -2.60 11.97
CA ALA A 19 -0.27 -2.99 10.61
C ALA A 19 -0.25 -1.71 9.76
N VAL A 20 0.75 -1.57 8.89
CA VAL A 20 0.67 -0.61 7.78
C VAL A 20 -0.48 -1.12 6.93
N GLU A 21 -1.61 -0.40 6.96
CA GLU A 21 -2.70 -0.64 6.03
C GLU A 21 -2.19 -0.29 4.62
N GLU A 22 -1.82 -1.32 3.85
CA GLU A 22 -1.40 -1.14 2.48
C GLU A 22 -2.62 -0.81 1.62
N LYS A 23 -2.64 0.41 1.10
CA LYS A 23 -3.69 0.88 0.21
C LYS A 23 -3.69 0.06 -1.08
N PRO A 24 -4.87 -0.32 -1.63
CA PRO A 24 -4.93 -1.00 -2.91
C PRO A 24 -4.28 -0.18 -4.03
N SER A 25 -3.57 -0.84 -4.95
CA SER A 25 -2.82 -0.18 -6.03
C SER A 25 -3.70 0.68 -6.94
N GLN A 26 -4.98 0.34 -7.05
CA GLN A 26 -5.99 1.12 -7.77
C GLN A 26 -6.18 2.53 -7.20
N ALA A 27 -5.94 2.73 -5.90
CA ALA A 27 -6.13 4.02 -5.23
C ALA A 27 -4.83 4.83 -5.09
N TYR A 28 -3.72 4.38 -5.70
CA TYR A 28 -2.43 5.09 -5.70
C TYR A 28 -2.55 6.53 -6.22
N GLY A 29 -3.40 6.76 -7.24
CA GLY A 29 -3.60 8.06 -7.83
C GLY A 29 -4.18 9.11 -6.87
N GLU A 30 -4.85 8.72 -5.78
CA GLU A 30 -5.38 9.65 -4.78
C GLU A 30 -4.26 10.38 -4.03
N ASP A 31 -3.17 9.67 -3.72
CA ASP A 31 -2.02 10.23 -3.02
C ASP A 31 -1.00 10.87 -4.00
N HIS A 32 -1.13 10.56 -5.29
CA HIS A 32 -0.24 11.02 -6.37
C HIS A 32 -1.03 11.73 -7.49
N PRO A 33 -1.58 12.93 -7.24
CA PRO A 33 -2.48 13.61 -8.18
C PRO A 33 -1.81 14.03 -9.50
N SER A 34 -0.47 14.13 -9.53
CA SER A 34 0.29 14.39 -10.76
C SER A 34 0.46 13.15 -11.64
N CYS A 35 0.23 11.95 -11.11
CA CYS A 35 0.34 10.70 -11.86
C CYS A 35 -0.94 10.44 -12.65
N LEU A 36 -0.80 10.36 -13.97
CA LEU A 36 -1.88 10.11 -14.91
C LEU A 36 -2.03 8.61 -15.25
N GLU A 37 -0.95 7.83 -15.13
CA GLU A 37 -0.97 6.38 -15.36
C GLU A 37 0.03 5.70 -14.43
N TRP A 38 -0.34 4.59 -13.81
CA TRP A 38 0.49 3.83 -12.88
C TRP A 38 0.26 2.32 -12.97
N THR A 39 1.21 1.55 -12.45
CA THR A 39 1.18 0.08 -12.45
C THR A 39 1.86 -0.50 -11.22
N ASP A 40 1.36 -1.63 -10.76
CA ASP A 40 2.04 -2.53 -9.80
C ASP A 40 2.70 -3.73 -10.50
N GLY A 41 2.82 -3.69 -11.84
CA GLY A 41 3.28 -4.79 -12.67
C GLY A 41 2.19 -5.82 -13.03
N CYS A 42 1.01 -5.76 -12.40
CA CYS A 42 -0.11 -6.68 -12.64
C CYS A 42 -1.33 -6.01 -13.23
N LEU A 43 -1.60 -4.76 -12.84
CA LEU A 43 -2.58 -3.91 -13.46
C LEU A 43 -1.93 -2.63 -13.97
N VAL A 44 -2.57 -2.02 -14.96
CA VAL A 44 -2.30 -0.65 -15.36
C VAL A 44 -3.56 0.14 -15.08
N CYS A 45 -3.43 1.22 -14.32
CA CYS A 45 -4.49 2.16 -14.03
C CYS A 45 -4.19 3.51 -14.68
N ALA A 46 -5.22 4.15 -15.20
CA ALA A 46 -5.15 5.51 -15.73
C ALA A 46 -6.18 6.41 -15.04
N ARG A 47 -5.80 7.67 -14.83
CA ARG A 47 -6.71 8.71 -14.35
C ARG A 47 -7.60 9.17 -15.50
N LEU A 48 -8.91 9.13 -15.26
CA LEU A 48 -9.93 9.62 -16.18
C LEU A 48 -10.18 11.12 -15.98
N GLU A 49 -10.90 11.72 -16.93
CA GLU A 49 -11.26 13.15 -16.90
C GLU A 49 -12.12 13.53 -15.68
N ASP A 50 -12.93 12.61 -15.18
CA ASP A 50 -13.74 12.81 -13.96
C ASP A 50 -12.94 12.65 -12.65
N GLY A 51 -11.62 12.39 -12.77
CA GLY A 51 -10.71 12.21 -11.65
C GLY A 51 -10.68 10.80 -11.08
N SER A 52 -11.54 9.88 -11.54
CA SER A 52 -11.53 8.48 -11.13
C SER A 52 -10.40 7.68 -11.80
N ALA A 53 -10.13 6.49 -11.30
CA ALA A 53 -9.15 5.56 -11.87
C ALA A 53 -9.85 4.43 -12.63
N ALA A 54 -9.44 4.18 -13.87
CA ALA A 54 -9.82 2.99 -14.62
C ALA A 54 -8.62 2.04 -14.73
N CYS A 55 -8.79 0.79 -14.33
CA CYS A 55 -7.72 -0.19 -14.27
C CYS A 55 -7.98 -1.40 -15.18
N SER A 56 -6.92 -1.98 -15.72
CA SER A 56 -6.98 -3.24 -16.47
C SER A 56 -7.37 -4.42 -15.57
N MET A 57 -7.74 -5.53 -16.19
CA MET A 57 -7.92 -6.80 -15.48
C MET A 57 -6.57 -7.42 -15.12
N VAL A 58 -6.49 -8.02 -13.93
CA VAL A 58 -5.31 -8.75 -13.44
C VAL A 58 -5.39 -10.22 -13.88
N GLY A 59 -4.26 -10.78 -14.32
CA GLY A 59 -4.14 -12.21 -14.61
C GLY A 59 -3.99 -13.05 -13.34
N ALA A 60 -4.55 -14.27 -13.32
CA ALA A 60 -4.58 -15.13 -12.13
C ALA A 60 -3.21 -15.50 -11.52
N ALA A 61 -2.14 -15.44 -12.32
CA ALA A 61 -0.78 -15.78 -11.88
C ALA A 61 0.06 -14.55 -11.48
N CYS A 62 -0.48 -13.34 -11.59
CA CYS A 62 0.31 -12.14 -11.35
C CYS A 62 0.40 -11.80 -9.86
N LEU A 63 1.61 -11.55 -9.36
CA LEU A 63 1.84 -11.06 -8.00
C LEU A 63 2.22 -9.58 -8.07
N PRO A 64 1.48 -8.68 -7.39
CA PRO A 64 1.73 -7.25 -7.45
C PRO A 64 3.09 -6.90 -6.82
N ALA A 65 3.78 -5.98 -7.47
CA ALA A 65 5.00 -5.33 -6.98
C ALA A 65 4.68 -3.94 -6.43
N ALA A 66 5.72 -3.21 -6.02
CA ALA A 66 5.55 -1.81 -5.62
C ALA A 66 5.00 -0.96 -6.78
N VAL A 67 4.01 -0.12 -6.49
CA VAL A 67 3.37 0.74 -7.50
C VAL A 67 4.38 1.76 -8.04
N SER A 68 4.35 1.95 -9.35
CA SER A 68 5.17 2.91 -10.08
C SER A 68 4.32 3.79 -10.98
N CYS A 69 4.64 5.08 -11.03
CA CYS A 69 4.02 6.01 -11.97
C CYS A 69 4.66 5.84 -13.36
N LEU A 70 3.85 5.57 -14.37
CA LEU A 70 4.26 5.41 -15.77
C LEU A 70 4.19 6.74 -16.53
N LYS A 71 3.18 7.57 -16.22
CA LYS A 71 2.97 8.88 -16.87
C LYS A 71 2.57 9.93 -15.85
N SER A 72 3.24 11.08 -15.89
CA SER A 72 2.89 12.26 -15.11
C SER A 72 2.34 13.38 -16.00
N LYS A 73 1.64 14.34 -15.39
CA LYS A 73 1.14 15.57 -16.03
C LYS A 73 2.27 16.49 -16.49
#